data_AF-A0A5B0B1Y0-F1
#
_entry.id   AF-A0A5B0B1Y0-F1
#
_cell.length_a   1.000
_cell.length_b   1.000
_cell.length_c   1.000
_cell.angle_alpha   90.00
_cell.angle_beta   90.00
_cell.angle_gamma   90.00
#
_symmetry.space_group_name_H-M   'P 1'
#
loop_
_entity.id
_entity.type
_entity.pdbx_description
1 polymer ?
#
loop_
_entity_poly.entity_id
_entity_poly.type
_entity_poly.pdbx_seq_one_letter_code
_entity_poly.pdbx_strand_id
1 'polypeptide(L)'
;MDTVVDAVGSQILSAGVAAVLTGIGGLVRWLVVRRLPARRIWRYAGAGELSVVLDTSHIDTGRYQRPVAGLGQVRALSVLIPSLTHAYRDLDLEKVRLSAHLPGHEMEHDLLVLGGPKNNEVARRVLEAMADVLPFQLGAGAITWEGTDYTGEAGRT
;
A
#
# COMPACT_ATOMS: atom_id res chain seq x y z
N MET A 1 -8.13 -21.99 55.99
CA MET A 1 -7.12 -21.31 55.16
C MET A 1 -7.09 -21.89 53.75
N ASP A 2 -7.27 -23.20 53.60
CA ASP A 2 -7.22 -23.89 52.30
C ASP A 2 -8.27 -23.43 51.28
N THR A 3 -9.49 -23.11 51.72
CA THR A 3 -10.58 -22.64 50.85
C THR A 3 -10.31 -21.28 50.19
N VAL A 4 -9.54 -20.41 50.84
CA VAL A 4 -9.19 -19.08 50.30
C VAL A 4 -8.08 -19.21 49.28
N VAL A 5 -7.12 -20.12 49.50
CA VAL A 5 -6.00 -20.37 48.57
C VAL A 5 -6.50 -20.99 47.26
N ASP A 6 -7.43 -21.95 47.33
CA ASP A 6 -8.06 -22.54 46.14
C ASP A 6 -8.93 -21.55 45.36
N ALA A 7 -9.67 -20.69 46.07
CA ALA A 7 -10.47 -19.64 45.44
C ALA A 7 -9.60 -18.62 44.71
N VAL A 8 -8.49 -18.17 45.31
CA VAL A 8 -7.55 -17.25 44.67
C VAL A 8 -6.83 -17.92 43.49
N GLY A 9 -6.44 -19.19 43.61
CA GLY A 9 -5.81 -19.95 42.53
C GLY A 9 -6.73 -20.10 41.30
N SER A 10 -8.01 -20.41 41.50
CA SER A 10 -8.99 -20.52 40.41
C SER A 10 -9.30 -19.17 39.75
N GLN A 11 -9.29 -18.06 40.49
CA GLN A 11 -9.46 -16.72 39.94
C GLN A 11 -8.26 -16.27 39.09
N ILE A 12 -7.03 -16.57 39.52
CA ILE A 12 -5.83 -16.25 38.73
C ILE A 12 -5.79 -17.09 37.45
N LEU A 13 -6.12 -18.39 37.54
CA LEU A 13 -6.17 -19.27 36.38
C LEU A 13 -7.22 -18.80 35.37
N SER A 14 -8.42 -18.47 35.83
CA SER A 14 -9.50 -17.98 34.96
C SER A 14 -9.18 -16.63 34.34
N ALA A 15 -8.55 -15.70 35.07
CA ALA A 15 -8.06 -14.44 34.53
C ALA A 15 -6.99 -14.65 33.44
N GLY A 16 -6.07 -15.58 33.65
CA GLY A 16 -5.05 -15.96 32.66
C GLY A 16 -5.68 -16.53 31.40
N VAL A 17 -6.63 -17.45 31.53
CA VAL A 17 -7.37 -18.03 30.40
C VAL A 17 -8.15 -16.95 29.64
N ALA A 18 -8.83 -16.04 30.35
CA ALA A 18 -9.57 -14.94 29.73
C ALA A 18 -8.65 -13.99 28.96
N ALA A 19 -7.47 -13.68 29.50
CA ALA A 19 -6.47 -12.85 28.82
C ALA A 19 -5.96 -13.51 27.53
N VAL A 20 -5.66 -14.82 27.58
CA VAL A 20 -5.23 -15.58 26.40
C VAL A 20 -6.33 -15.62 25.33
N LEU A 21 -7.56 -15.94 25.71
CA LEU A 21 -8.70 -15.99 24.78
C LEU A 21 -8.98 -14.63 24.15
N THR A 22 -8.87 -13.56 24.93
CA THR A 22 -9.01 -12.18 24.41
C THR A 22 -7.90 -11.85 23.43
N GLY A 23 -6.66 -12.22 23.73
CA GLY A 23 -5.52 -12.04 22.83
C GLY A 23 -5.69 -12.80 21.50
N ILE A 24 -6.09 -14.07 21.57
CA ILE A 24 -6.38 -14.90 20.38
C ILE A 24 -7.54 -14.31 19.58
N GLY A 25 -8.63 -13.92 20.25
CA GLY A 25 -9.79 -13.30 19.60
C GLY A 25 -9.42 -12.00 18.88
N GLY A 26 -8.58 -11.17 19.49
CA GLY A 26 -8.03 -9.97 18.87
C GLY A 26 -7.18 -10.28 17.63
N LEU A 27 -6.32 -11.30 17.71
CA LEU A 27 -5.47 -11.72 16.59
C LEU A 27 -6.29 -12.27 15.41
N VAL A 28 -7.26 -13.15 15.69
CA VAL A 28 -8.15 -13.71 14.68
C VAL A 28 -8.98 -12.62 14.02
N ARG A 29 -9.55 -11.71 14.81
CA ARG A 29 -10.30 -10.55 14.28
C ARG A 29 -9.41 -9.68 13.40
N TRP A 30 -8.20 -9.38 13.82
CA TRP A 30 -7.26 -8.60 13.01
C TRP A 30 -6.93 -9.30 11.68
N LEU A 31 -6.68 -10.61 11.73
CA LEU A 31 -6.34 -11.41 10.54
C LEU A 31 -7.51 -11.44 9.54
N VAL A 32 -8.73 -11.69 10.02
CA VAL A 32 -9.92 -11.84 9.17
C VAL A 32 -10.44 -10.50 8.67
N VAL A 33 -10.50 -9.48 9.53
CA VAL A 33 -11.14 -8.20 9.20
C VAL A 33 -10.19 -7.23 8.49
N ARG A 34 -8.88 -7.29 8.78
CA ARG A 34 -7.91 -6.34 8.22
C ARG A 34 -6.95 -7.00 7.23
N ARG A 35 -6.28 -8.09 7.61
CA ARG A 35 -5.20 -8.66 6.80
C ARG A 35 -5.67 -9.37 5.53
N LEU A 36 -6.66 -10.26 5.63
CA LEU A 36 -7.15 -11.03 4.48
C LEU A 36 -7.75 -10.14 3.38
N PRO A 37 -8.62 -9.16 3.67
CA PRO A 37 -9.14 -8.26 2.65
C PRO A 37 -8.04 -7.43 1.99
N ALA A 38 -7.10 -6.88 2.78
CA ALA A 38 -5.99 -6.10 2.24
C ALA A 38 -5.07 -6.96 1.35
N ARG A 39 -4.75 -8.19 1.77
CA ARG A 39 -4.00 -9.17 0.94
C ARG A 39 -4.72 -9.49 -0.37
N ARG A 40 -6.05 -9.55 -0.36
CA ARG A 40 -6.86 -9.81 -1.55
C ARG A 40 -6.82 -8.66 -2.55
N ILE A 41 -6.71 -7.42 -2.07
CA ILE A 41 -6.57 -6.23 -2.93
C ILE A 41 -5.18 -6.23 -3.59
N TRP A 42 -4.12 -6.35 -2.78
CA TRP A 42 -2.76 -6.11 -3.25
C TRP A 42 -2.11 -7.29 -3.95
N ARG A 43 -2.35 -8.52 -3.47
CA ARG A 43 -1.90 -9.78 -4.09
C ARG A 43 -0.39 -9.93 -4.35
N TYR A 44 0.46 -9.00 -3.90
CA TYR A 44 1.92 -9.16 -3.91
C TYR A 44 2.37 -10.38 -3.12
N ALA A 45 3.43 -11.04 -3.59
CA ALA A 45 3.95 -12.28 -3.00
C ALA A 45 4.47 -12.01 -1.57
N GLY A 46 5.25 -10.94 -1.40
CA GLY A 46 5.87 -10.56 -0.13
C GLY A 46 6.14 -9.07 -0.01
N ALA A 47 6.29 -8.59 1.22
CA ALA A 47 6.58 -7.18 1.51
C ALA A 47 8.00 -6.78 1.07
N GLY A 48 8.94 -7.72 1.17
CA GLY A 48 10.37 -7.49 0.95
C GLY A 48 10.77 -7.30 -0.52
N GLU A 49 9.83 -7.54 -1.43
CA GLU A 49 9.99 -7.42 -2.89
C GLU A 49 9.07 -6.33 -3.46
N LEU A 50 8.44 -5.50 -2.62
CA LEU A 50 7.59 -4.41 -3.12
C LEU A 50 8.44 -3.16 -3.36
N SER A 51 8.60 -2.79 -4.63
CA SER A 51 9.22 -1.54 -5.05
C SER A 51 8.15 -0.49 -5.33
N VAL A 52 8.06 0.55 -4.49
CA VAL A 52 7.12 1.67 -4.67
C VAL A 52 7.80 2.78 -5.45
N VAL A 53 7.33 3.06 -6.66
CA VAL A 53 7.92 4.05 -7.57
C VAL A 53 7.11 5.33 -7.52
N LEU A 54 7.75 6.39 -7.05
CA LEU A 54 7.18 7.72 -6.93
C LEU A 54 8.04 8.70 -7.71
N ASP A 55 7.37 9.53 -8.51
CA ASP A 55 8.05 10.61 -9.20
C ASP A 55 8.41 11.72 -8.19
N THR A 56 9.71 11.87 -7.93
CA THR A 56 10.27 13.00 -7.17
C THR A 56 10.88 14.06 -8.09
N SER A 57 10.64 13.95 -9.41
CA SER A 57 11.26 14.83 -10.38
C SER A 57 10.90 16.30 -10.13
N HIS A 58 11.87 17.14 -10.43
CA HIS A 58 11.71 18.58 -10.37
C HIS A 58 11.25 19.02 -11.76
N ILE A 59 10.16 19.79 -11.82
CA ILE A 59 9.81 20.45 -13.07
C ILE A 59 10.74 21.67 -13.17
N ASP A 60 11.57 21.69 -14.21
CA ASP A 60 12.33 22.87 -14.57
C ASP A 60 11.38 23.89 -15.20
N THR A 61 11.16 24.99 -14.49
CA THR A 61 10.31 26.10 -14.93
C THR A 61 11.02 27.06 -15.88
N GLY A 62 12.30 26.80 -16.19
CA GLY A 62 13.19 27.70 -16.92
C GLY A 62 13.78 28.83 -16.05
N ARG A 63 13.38 28.95 -14.77
CA ARG A 63 13.94 29.90 -13.79
C ARG A 63 14.38 29.25 -12.49
N TYR A 64 13.73 28.17 -12.08
CA TYR A 64 14.09 27.39 -10.91
C TYR A 64 13.51 25.97 -11.00
N GLN A 65 14.17 25.04 -10.32
CA GLN A 65 13.70 23.67 -10.13
C GLN A 65 12.64 23.66 -9.03
N ARG A 66 11.42 23.26 -9.38
CA ARG A 66 10.33 23.10 -8.40
C ARG A 66 10.19 21.61 -8.08
N PRO A 67 10.31 21.16 -6.81
CA PRO A 67 10.07 19.77 -6.46
C PRO A 67 8.61 19.43 -6.76
N VAL A 68 8.38 18.41 -7.60
CA VAL A 68 7.04 17.93 -7.99
C VAL A 68 6.82 16.53 -7.46
N ALA A 69 7.26 16.28 -6.22
CA ALA A 69 6.50 15.36 -5.39
C ALA A 69 5.09 15.96 -5.28
N GLY A 70 4.19 15.53 -6.17
CA GLY A 70 2.86 16.09 -6.25
C GLY A 70 2.21 15.86 -4.89
N LEU A 71 1.63 16.89 -4.28
CA LEU A 71 0.83 16.75 -3.06
C LEU A 71 -0.15 15.56 -3.15
N GLY A 72 -0.65 15.27 -4.36
CA GLY A 72 -1.47 14.10 -4.68
C GLY A 72 -0.79 12.74 -4.50
N GLN A 73 0.50 12.60 -4.84
CA GLN A 73 1.26 11.36 -4.62
C GLN A 73 1.54 11.12 -3.15
N VAL A 74 1.90 12.17 -2.40
CA VAL A 74 2.07 12.09 -0.95
C VAL A 74 0.74 11.73 -0.26
N ARG A 75 -0.37 12.34 -0.70
CA ARG A 75 -1.72 11.99 -0.24
C ARG A 75 -2.09 10.55 -0.60
N ALA A 76 -1.84 10.12 -1.83
CA ALA A 76 -2.08 8.74 -2.24
C ALA A 76 -1.30 7.78 -1.34
N LEU A 77 -0.02 8.03 -1.11
CA LEU A 77 0.81 7.21 -0.24
C LEU A 77 0.26 7.17 1.20
N SER A 78 -0.21 8.30 1.74
CA SER A 78 -0.83 8.33 3.08
C SER A 78 -2.10 7.48 3.21
N VAL A 79 -2.83 7.30 2.11
CA VAL A 79 -4.02 6.44 2.04
C VAL A 79 -3.63 4.97 1.85
N LEU A 80 -2.59 4.71 1.05
CA LEU A 80 -2.18 3.34 0.69
C LEU A 80 -1.32 2.67 1.77
N ILE A 81 -0.44 3.40 2.47
CA ILE A 81 0.45 2.86 3.50
C ILE A 81 -0.30 2.04 4.55
N PRO A 82 -1.38 2.53 5.19
CA PRO A 82 -2.08 1.74 6.20
C PRO A 82 -2.58 0.41 5.66
N SER A 83 -3.17 0.40 4.45
CA SER A 83 -3.66 -0.81 3.79
C SER A 83 -2.54 -1.79 3.48
N LEU A 84 -1.41 -1.29 2.98
CA LEU A 84 -0.21 -2.09 2.74
C LEU A 84 0.36 -2.66 4.04
N THR A 85 0.41 -1.89 5.12
CA THR A 85 0.83 -2.38 6.46
C THR A 85 -0.12 -3.44 7.02
N HIS A 86 -1.43 -3.33 6.79
CA HIS A 86 -2.39 -4.37 7.18
C HIS A 86 -2.17 -5.67 6.38
N ALA A 87 -1.85 -5.56 5.08
CA ALA A 87 -1.58 -6.73 4.24
C ALA A 87 -0.21 -7.37 4.55
N TYR A 88 0.80 -6.53 4.77
CA TYR A 88 2.21 -6.87 4.86
C TYR A 88 2.78 -6.25 6.15
N ARG A 89 2.73 -7.04 7.23
CA ARG A 89 3.09 -6.63 8.60
C ARG A 89 4.49 -5.99 8.70
N ASP A 90 5.41 -6.46 7.87
CA ASP A 90 6.82 -6.07 7.86
C ASP A 90 7.15 -5.32 6.55
N LEU A 91 6.39 -4.26 6.28
CA LEU A 91 6.71 -3.40 5.15
C LEU A 91 8.01 -2.66 5.47
N ASP A 92 9.08 -3.04 4.78
CA ASP A 92 10.36 -2.39 4.89
C ASP A 92 10.27 -1.02 4.22
N LEU A 93 10.02 0.02 5.02
CA LEU A 93 9.92 1.39 4.54
C LEU A 93 11.23 1.90 3.94
N GLU A 94 12.37 1.27 4.24
CA GLU A 94 13.62 1.59 3.56
C GLU A 94 13.59 1.10 2.11
N LYS A 95 12.84 0.06 1.77
CA LYS A 95 12.63 -0.38 0.37
C LYS A 95 11.56 0.41 -0.38
N VAL A 96 10.83 1.31 0.29
CA VAL A 96 9.96 2.31 -0.36
C VAL A 96 10.85 3.41 -0.94
N ARG A 97 11.37 3.17 -2.14
CA ARG A 97 12.32 4.08 -2.81
C ARG A 97 11.59 5.13 -3.65
N LEU A 98 11.65 6.37 -3.20
CA LEU A 98 11.10 7.54 -3.86
C LEU A 98 11.96 7.96 -5.08
N SER A 99 11.96 7.17 -6.15
CA SER A 99 12.76 7.47 -7.36
C SER A 99 11.91 7.40 -8.63
N ALA A 100 12.02 8.43 -9.46
CA ALA A 100 11.45 8.46 -10.81
C ALA A 100 12.18 7.50 -11.79
N HIS A 101 13.30 6.91 -11.36
CA HIS A 101 14.12 5.98 -12.13
C HIS A 101 14.47 4.76 -11.28
N LEU A 102 14.18 3.56 -11.78
CA LEU A 102 14.62 2.30 -11.18
C LEU A 102 15.67 1.62 -12.07
N PRO A 103 16.75 1.05 -11.51
CA PRO A 103 17.63 0.16 -12.25
C PRO A 103 16.89 -1.12 -12.66
N GLY A 104 17.26 -1.72 -13.79
CA GLY A 104 16.48 -2.79 -14.44
C GLY A 104 16.21 -4.04 -13.57
N HIS A 105 17.15 -4.43 -12.72
CA HIS A 105 16.97 -5.56 -11.79
C HIS A 105 15.90 -5.31 -10.72
N GLU A 106 15.58 -4.05 -10.42
CA GLU A 106 14.50 -3.71 -9.49
C GLU A 106 13.12 -3.71 -10.16
N MET A 107 13.08 -3.62 -11.50
CA MET A 107 11.84 -3.80 -12.27
C MET A 107 11.36 -5.26 -12.30
N GLU A 108 12.21 -6.22 -11.92
CA GLU A 108 11.87 -7.64 -11.86
C GLU A 108 11.05 -8.00 -10.61
N HIS A 109 10.96 -7.09 -9.64
CA HIS A 109 10.17 -7.27 -8.43
C HIS A 109 8.71 -6.76 -8.60
N ASP A 110 7.88 -6.96 -7.57
CA ASP A 110 6.52 -6.42 -7.54
C ASP A 110 6.55 -4.88 -7.52
N LEU A 111 5.93 -4.24 -8.53
CA LEU A 111 5.96 -2.78 -8.72
C LEU A 111 4.64 -2.12 -8.29
N LEU A 112 4.74 -1.06 -7.49
CA LEU A 112 3.66 -0.10 -7.25
C LEU A 112 4.05 1.27 -7.80
N VAL A 113 3.51 1.65 -8.95
CA VAL A 113 3.82 2.92 -9.61
C VAL A 113 2.76 3.97 -9.27
N LEU A 114 3.19 5.11 -8.73
CA LEU A 114 2.31 6.21 -8.34
C LEU A 114 2.56 7.44 -9.22
N GLY A 115 1.58 7.77 -10.07
CA GLY A 115 1.63 8.89 -11.00
C GLY A 115 1.33 8.46 -12.43
N GLY A 116 1.26 9.45 -13.32
CA GLY A 116 1.00 9.23 -14.74
C GLY A 116 2.26 9.31 -15.61
N PRO A 117 2.19 8.88 -16.87
CA PRO A 117 3.32 8.82 -17.81
C PRO A 117 3.90 10.18 -18.17
N LYS A 118 3.19 11.28 -17.86
CA LYS A 118 3.62 12.66 -18.17
C LYS A 118 4.93 13.03 -17.47
N ASN A 119 5.09 12.64 -16.20
CA ASN A 119 6.25 13.00 -15.39
C ASN A 119 6.98 11.78 -14.78
N ASN A 120 6.37 10.59 -14.83
CA ASN A 120 6.99 9.36 -14.33
C ASN A 120 7.46 8.48 -15.50
N GLU A 121 8.78 8.39 -15.70
CA GLU A 121 9.36 7.63 -16.81
C GLU A 121 9.09 6.13 -16.70
N VAL A 122 9.12 5.56 -15.48
CA VAL A 122 8.78 4.16 -15.24
C VAL A 122 7.31 3.91 -15.60
N ALA A 123 6.40 4.80 -15.20
CA ALA A 123 4.99 4.71 -15.59
C ALA A 123 4.86 4.73 -17.12
N ARG A 124 5.54 5.66 -17.80
CA ARG A 124 5.54 5.75 -19.26
C ARG A 124 6.01 4.46 -19.92
N ARG A 125 7.18 3.93 -19.52
CA ARG A 125 7.74 2.71 -20.09
C ARG A 125 6.84 1.49 -19.87
N VAL A 126 6.29 1.33 -18.66
CA VAL A 126 5.38 0.21 -18.34
C VAL A 126 4.08 0.32 -19.13
N LEU A 127 3.48 1.51 -19.20
CA LEU A 127 2.22 1.73 -19.91
C LEU A 127 2.38 1.57 -21.43
N GLU A 128 3.50 2.03 -22.01
CA GLU A 128 3.82 1.79 -23.43
C GLU A 128 4.02 0.30 -23.72
N ALA A 129 4.76 -0.41 -22.86
CA ALA A 129 5.03 -1.84 -23.04
C ALA A 129 3.80 -2.71 -22.87
N MET A 130 2.83 -2.28 -22.05
CA MET A 130 1.60 -3.03 -21.75
C MET A 130 0.37 -2.49 -22.48
N ALA A 131 0.52 -1.54 -23.41
CA ALA A 131 -0.60 -0.84 -24.05
C ALA A 131 -1.66 -1.78 -24.64
N ASP A 132 -1.23 -2.91 -25.21
CA ASP A 132 -2.11 -3.90 -25.86
C ASP A 132 -2.74 -4.91 -24.88
N VAL A 133 -2.30 -4.92 -23.62
CA VAL A 133 -2.69 -5.92 -22.60
C VAL A 133 -3.54 -5.30 -21.48
N LEU A 134 -3.39 -3.99 -21.26
CA LEU A 134 -4.14 -3.31 -20.21
C LEU A 134 -5.63 -3.24 -20.55
N PRO A 135 -6.52 -3.49 -19.57
CA PRO A 135 -7.96 -3.44 -19.81
C PRO A 135 -8.48 -1.99 -19.94
N PHE A 136 -7.62 -0.99 -19.84
CA PHE A 136 -7.97 0.43 -19.86
C PHE A 136 -7.03 1.22 -20.78
N GLN A 137 -7.53 2.36 -21.28
CA GLN A 137 -6.77 3.31 -22.09
C GLN A 137 -6.47 4.57 -21.29
N LEU A 138 -5.31 5.18 -21.56
CA LEU A 138 -4.88 6.42 -20.93
C LEU A 138 -4.87 7.54 -21.97
N GLY A 139 -5.60 8.63 -21.71
CA GLY A 139 -5.68 9.76 -22.63
C GLY A 139 -6.11 11.05 -21.93
N ALA A 140 -5.48 12.17 -22.30
CA ALA A 140 -5.89 13.53 -21.92
C ALA A 140 -6.16 13.79 -20.40
N GLY A 141 -5.58 12.99 -19.50
CA GLY A 141 -5.81 13.10 -18.05
C GLY A 141 -6.99 12.29 -17.51
N ALA A 142 -7.59 11.42 -18.32
CA ALA A 142 -8.60 10.46 -17.94
C ALA A 142 -8.09 9.02 -18.12
N ILE A 143 -8.66 8.11 -17.33
CA ILE A 143 -8.53 6.67 -17.53
C ILE A 143 -9.84 6.22 -18.16
N THR A 144 -9.83 5.68 -19.37
CA THR A 144 -11.02 5.14 -20.02
C THR A 144 -11.02 3.62 -19.83
N TRP A 145 -12.05 3.09 -19.16
CA TRP A 145 -12.21 1.65 -18.94
C TRP A 145 -13.61 1.23 -19.39
N GLU A 146 -13.69 0.26 -20.31
CA GLU A 146 -14.94 -0.21 -20.92
C GLU A 146 -15.81 0.92 -21.52
N GLY A 147 -15.15 1.95 -22.08
CA GLY A 147 -15.83 3.13 -22.64
C GLY A 147 -16.34 4.14 -21.60
N THR A 148 -16.05 3.93 -20.32
CA THR A 148 -16.34 4.87 -19.24
C THR A 148 -15.09 5.68 -18.90
N ASP A 149 -15.20 7.01 -18.94
CA ASP A 149 -14.13 7.90 -18.53
C ASP A 149 -14.14 8.10 -17.01
N TYR A 150 -13.03 7.73 -16.38
CA TYR A 150 -12.78 7.96 -14.97
C TYR A 150 -11.91 9.21 -14.85
N THR A 151 -12.54 10.30 -14.43
CA THR A 151 -11.85 11.50 -13.94
C THR A 151 -11.66 11.34 -12.44
N GLY A 152 -10.44 11.57 -11.94
CA GLY A 152 -10.11 11.43 -10.52
C GLY A 152 -10.75 12.53 -9.67
N GLU A 153 -12.08 12.58 -9.57
CA GLU A 153 -12.74 13.33 -8.51
C GLU A 153 -12.55 12.55 -7.20
N ALA A 154 -11.55 12.96 -6.43
CA ALA A 154 -11.41 12.50 -5.06
C ALA A 154 -12.70 12.89 -4.31
N GLY A 155 -13.57 11.91 -4.04
CA GLY A 155 -14.80 12.11 -3.31
C GLY A 155 -14.53 12.95 -2.06
N ARG A 156 -15.19 14.10 -1.97
CA ARG A 156 -15.20 14.92 -0.75
C ARG A 156 -15.97 14.12 0.30
N THR A 157 -15.25 13.43 1.18
CA THR A 157 -15.74 12.95 2.47
C THR A 157 -15.01 13.67 3.58
#